data_AF-A0AAD4XKQ3-F1
#
_entry.id   AF-A0AAD4XKQ3-F1
#
_cell.length_a   1.000
_cell.length_b   1.000
_cell.length_c   1.000
_cell.angle_alpha   90.00
_cell.angle_beta   90.00
_cell.angle_gamma   90.00
#
_symmetry.space_group_name_H-M   'P 1'
#
loop_
_entity.id
_entity.type
_entity.pdbx_description
1 polymer ?
#
loop_
_entity_poly.entity_id
_entity_poly.type
_entity_poly.pdbx_seq_one_letter_code
_entity_poly.pdbx_strand_id
1 'polypeptide(L)'
;QFEELKQKKDQIVVEYECEFDRLSLFAAHLIPTEADKIKRFLNGLHNGIAQHIIGNPIFDTYAKVANYARAHCLRIQEAKRKKT
;
A
#
# COMPACT_ATOMS: atom_id res chain seq x y z
N GLN A 1 17.09 -1.10 -1.77
CA GLN A 1 16.25 0.04 -2.22
C GLN A 1 14.76 -0.33 -2.34
N PHE A 2 14.34 -1.24 -3.23
CA PHE A 2 12.93 -1.70 -3.25
C PHE A 2 12.56 -2.58 -2.05
N GLU A 3 13.48 -3.46 -1.62
CA GLU A 3 13.29 -4.38 -0.48
C GLU A 3 13.17 -3.70 0.89
N GLU A 4 13.56 -2.44 0.98
CA GLU A 4 13.50 -1.64 2.20
C GLU A 4 12.39 -0.58 2.13
N LEU A 5 11.71 -0.46 0.98
CA LEU A 5 10.65 0.52 0.79
C LEU A 5 9.51 0.27 1.78
N LYS A 6 9.23 1.29 2.58
CA LYS A 6 8.13 1.36 3.55
C LYS A 6 7.52 2.75 3.49
N GLN A 7 6.21 2.82 3.69
CA GLN A 7 5.47 4.05 3.85
C GLN A 7 6.03 4.82 5.04
N LYS A 8 6.46 6.07 4.80
CA LYS A 8 6.97 6.95 5.87
C LYS A 8 5.82 7.43 6.75
N LYS A 9 6.13 7.86 7.97
CA LYS A 9 5.15 8.24 9.00
C LYS A 9 4.12 9.28 8.53
N ASP A 10 4.57 10.27 7.75
CA ASP A 10 3.74 11.38 7.27
C ASP A 10 3.37 11.25 5.79
N GLN A 11 3.76 10.15 5.14
CA GLN A 11 3.51 9.91 3.72
C GLN A 11 2.12 9.29 3.54
N ILE A 12 1.35 9.81 2.58
CA ILE A 12 0.05 9.24 2.26
C ILE A 12 0.19 7.97 1.41
N VAL A 13 -0.83 7.11 1.41
CA VAL A 13 -0.77 5.84 0.68
C VAL A 13 -0.51 6.05 -0.82
N VAL A 14 -1.05 7.11 -1.41
CA VAL A 14 -0.87 7.42 -2.83
C VAL A 14 0.59 7.70 -3.17
N GLU A 15 1.30 8.47 -2.33
CA GLU A 15 2.71 8.78 -2.54
C GLU A 15 3.58 7.52 -2.41
N TYR A 16 3.27 6.68 -1.41
CA TYR A 16 3.94 5.40 -1.24
C TYR A 16 3.67 4.44 -2.42
N GLU A 17 2.44 4.38 -2.91
CA GLU A 17 2.05 3.57 -4.08
C GLU A 17 2.83 4.01 -5.33
N CYS A 18 2.94 5.32 -5.59
CA CYS A 18 3.71 5.82 -6.73
C CYS A 18 5.20 5.44 -6.64
N GLU A 19 5.82 5.56 -5.46
CA GLU A 19 7.20 5.11 -5.25
C GLU A 19 7.33 3.60 -5.43
N PHE A 20 6.38 2.84 -4.90
CA PHE A 20 6.31 1.39 -5.02
C PHE A 20 6.24 0.96 -6.48
N ASP A 21 5.29 1.49 -7.25
CA ASP A 21 5.12 1.12 -8.65
C ASP A 21 6.34 1.50 -9.48
N ARG A 22 6.92 2.69 -9.25
CA ARG A 22 8.15 3.11 -9.92
C ARG A 22 9.30 2.14 -9.68
N LEU A 23 9.52 1.72 -8.43
CA LEU A 23 10.61 0.79 -8.10
C LEU A 23 10.29 -0.66 -8.52
N SER A 24 9.01 -1.04 -8.53
CA SER A 24 8.56 -2.38 -8.92
C SER A 24 8.94 -2.73 -10.36
N LEU A 25 8.99 -1.73 -11.25
CA LEU A 25 9.41 -1.89 -12.65
C LEU A 25 10.84 -2.43 -12.78
N PHE A 26 11.73 -2.09 -11.83
CA PHE A 26 13.12 -2.54 -11.83
C PHE A 26 13.34 -3.78 -10.96
N ALA A 27 12.30 -4.22 -10.25
CA ALA A 27 12.35 -5.26 -9.23
C ALA A 27 11.45 -6.46 -9.58
N ALA A 28 11.15 -6.68 -10.87
CA ALA A 28 10.30 -7.80 -11.31
C ALA A 28 10.79 -9.17 -10.81
N HIS A 29 12.11 -9.35 -10.65
CA HIS A 29 12.72 -10.55 -10.08
C HIS A 29 12.40 -10.76 -8.58
N LEU A 30 12.07 -9.70 -7.84
CA LEU A 30 11.72 -9.75 -6.40
C LEU A 30 10.23 -9.94 -6.15
N ILE A 31 9.39 -9.62 -7.14
CA ILE A 31 7.93 -9.75 -7.09
C ILE A 31 7.44 -10.46 -8.37
N PRO A 32 7.86 -11.71 -8.58
CA PRO A 32 7.60 -12.42 -9.84
C PRO A 32 6.10 -12.74 -10.03
N THR A 33 5.32 -12.76 -8.94
CA THR A 33 3.88 -13.03 -8.98
C THR A 33 3.07 -11.86 -8.43
N GLU A 34 1.79 -11.81 -8.80
CA GLU A 34 0.87 -10.80 -8.28
C GLU A 34 0.68 -10.95 -6.75
N ALA A 35 0.67 -12.18 -6.24
CA ALA A 35 0.63 -12.45 -4.80
C ALA A 35 1.87 -11.89 -4.08
N ASP A 36 3.05 -12.02 -4.68
CA ASP A 36 4.28 -11.44 -4.13
C ASP A 36 4.23 -9.91 -4.14
N LYS A 37 3.71 -9.31 -5.23
CA LYS A 37 3.52 -7.86 -5.33
C LYS A 37 2.56 -7.36 -4.24
N ILE A 38 1.43 -8.04 -4.03
CA ILE A 38 0.45 -7.72 -2.98
C ILE A 38 1.10 -7.83 -1.60
N LYS A 39 1.73 -8.96 -1.29
CA LYS A 39 2.38 -9.21 0.00
C LYS A 39 3.44 -8.16 0.29
N ARG A 40 4.25 -7.83 -0.71
CA ARG A 40 5.30 -6.81 -0.62
C ARG A 40 4.72 -5.42 -0.36
N PHE A 41 3.68 -5.04 -1.08
CA PHE A 41 2.99 -3.76 -0.91
C PHE A 41 2.40 -3.63 0.50
N LEU A 42 1.69 -4.65 0.97
CA LEU A 42 1.08 -4.68 2.30
C LEU A 42 2.12 -4.60 3.43
N ASN A 43 3.25 -5.30 3.29
CA ASN A 43 4.34 -5.28 4.27
C ASN A 43 5.03 -3.92 4.39
N GLY A 44 5.00 -3.11 3.32
CA GLY A 44 5.54 -1.76 3.35
C GLY A 44 4.54 -0.70 3.78
N LEU A 45 3.24 -0.99 3.83
CA LEU A 45 2.23 -0.04 4.32
C LEU A 45 2.33 0.17 5.84
N HIS A 46 1.86 1.32 6.31
CA HIS A 46 1.74 1.58 7.73
C HIS A 46 0.78 0.57 8.38
N ASN A 47 1.18 0.01 9.54
CA ASN A 47 0.50 -1.12 10.20
C ASN A 47 -1.01 -0.91 10.37
N GLY A 48 -1.46 0.30 10.70
CA GLY A 48 -2.89 0.58 10.89
C GLY A 48 -3.73 0.45 9.61
N ILE A 49 -3.13 0.65 8.44
CA ILE A 49 -3.77 0.47 7.14
C ILE A 49 -3.65 -0.99 6.71
N ALA A 50 -2.45 -1.57 6.80
CA ALA A 50 -2.22 -2.97 6.41
C ALA A 50 -3.13 -3.95 7.17
N GLN A 51 -3.31 -3.77 8.48
CA GLN A 51 -4.19 -4.62 9.30
C GLN A 51 -5.66 -4.57 8.88
N HIS A 52 -6.15 -3.42 8.39
CA HIS A 52 -7.52 -3.32 7.87
C HIS A 52 -7.72 -4.07 6.55
N ILE A 53 -6.62 -4.41 5.86
CA ILE A 53 -6.63 -5.00 4.52
C ILE A 53 -6.35 -6.51 4.56
N ILE A 54 -5.41 -6.95 5.42
CA ILE A 54 -4.92 -8.35 5.49
C ILE A 54 -6.03 -9.38 5.82
N GLY A 55 -7.16 -8.97 6.40
CA GLY A 55 -8.28 -9.85 6.75
C GLY A 55 -9.38 -10.03 5.70
N ASN A 56 -9.27 -9.40 4.53
CA ASN A 56 -10.37 -9.41 3.55
C ASN A 56 -10.06 -10.31 2.35
N PRO A 57 -10.84 -11.38 2.11
CA PRO A 57 -10.61 -12.36 1.05
C PRO A 57 -10.81 -11.83 -0.38
N ILE A 58 -11.27 -10.59 -0.56
CA ILE A 58 -11.55 -9.98 -1.87
C ILE A 58 -10.26 -9.52 -2.59
N PHE A 59 -9.11 -9.59 -1.93
CA PHE A 59 -7.83 -9.07 -2.42
C PHE A 59 -6.99 -10.12 -3.14
N ASP A 60 -7.49 -10.56 -4.30
CA ASP A 60 -6.79 -11.43 -5.25
C ASP A 60 -5.82 -10.67 -6.17
N THR A 61 -6.06 -9.37 -6.41
CA THR A 61 -5.23 -8.54 -7.31
C THR A 61 -4.62 -7.30 -6.66
N TYR A 62 -3.44 -6.90 -7.13
CA TYR A 62 -2.73 -5.71 -6.65
C TYR A 62 -3.59 -4.45 -6.79
N ALA A 63 -4.28 -4.30 -7.91
CA ALA A 63 -5.12 -3.13 -8.17
C ALA A 63 -6.25 -2.98 -7.13
N LYS A 64 -6.89 -4.08 -6.72
CA LYS A 64 -7.94 -4.04 -5.69
C LYS A 64 -7.37 -3.62 -4.33
N VAL A 65 -6.20 -4.14 -3.97
CA VAL A 65 -5.50 -3.80 -2.73
C VAL A 65 -5.12 -2.31 -2.70
N ALA A 66 -4.49 -1.83 -3.78
CA ALA A 66 -4.07 -0.43 -3.88
C ALA A 66 -5.27 0.52 -3.83
N ASN A 67 -6.34 0.23 -4.57
CA ASN A 67 -7.58 1.00 -4.54
C ASN A 67 -8.17 1.08 -3.14
N TYR A 68 -8.24 -0.04 -2.42
CA TYR A 68 -8.78 -0.07 -1.06
C TYR A 68 -7.89 0.72 -0.08
N ALA A 69 -6.57 0.55 -0.17
CA ALA A 69 -5.62 1.29 0.65
C ALA A 69 -5.74 2.81 0.44
N ARG A 70 -5.89 3.26 -0.82
CA ARG A 70 -6.17 4.67 -1.15
C ARG A 70 -7.46 5.17 -0.52
N ALA A 71 -8.56 4.44 -0.71
CA ALA A 71 -9.87 4.81 -0.17
C ALA A 71 -9.86 4.89 1.37
N HIS A 72 -9.15 3.98 2.04
CA HIS A 72 -8.97 4.01 3.49
C HIS A 72 -8.15 5.23 3.96
N CYS A 73 -7.06 5.55 3.24
CA CYS A 73 -6.23 6.72 3.53
C CYS A 73 -7.02 8.03 3.40
N LEU A 74 -7.83 8.17 2.34
CA LEU A 74 -8.70 9.33 2.13
C LEU A 74 -9.69 9.50 3.28
N ARG A 75 -10.36 8.43 3.70
CA ARG A 75 -11.28 8.45 4.86
C ARG A 75 -10.59 8.91 6.14
N ILE A 76 -9.37 8.43 6.42
CA ILE A 76 -8.59 8.87 7.59
C ILE A 76 -8.22 10.35 7.49
N GLN A 77 -7.81 10.83 6.31
CA GLN A 77 -7.43 12.23 6.13
C GLN A 77 -8.63 13.18 6.29
N GLU A 78 -9.79 12.83 5.72
CA GLU A 78 -11.02 13.60 5.89
C GLU A 78 -11.46 13.66 7.35
N ALA A 79 -11.36 12.54 8.08
CA ALA A 79 -11.67 12.49 9.51
C ALA A 79 -10.71 13.34 10.35
N LYS A 80 -9.43 13.45 9.96
CA LYS A 80 -8.46 14.35 10.60
C LYS A 80 -8.76 15.82 10.29
N ARG A 81 -9.10 16.16 9.03
CA ARG A 81 -9.42 17.53 8.62
C ARG A 81 -10.69 18.10 9.26
N LYS A 82 -11.68 17.27 9.59
CA LYS A 82 -12.92 17.69 10.26
C LYS A 82 -12.76 17.92 11.77
N LYS A 83 -11.63 17.51 12.36
CA LYS A 83 -11.33 17.64 13.80
C LYS A 83 -10.39 18.81 14.12
N THR A 84 -9.89 19.49 13.10
CA THR A 84 -9.06 20.71 13.19
C THR A 84 -9.92 21.91 12.81
#